data_AF-A0A6N7AZZ7-F1
#
_entry.id   AF-A0A6N7AZZ7-F1
#
_cell.length_a   1.000
_cell.length_b   1.000
_cell.length_c   1.000
_cell.angle_alpha   90.00
_cell.angle_beta   90.00
_cell.angle_gamma   90.00
#
_symmetry.space_group_name_H-M   'P 1'
#
loop_
_entity.id
_entity.type
_entity.pdbx_description
1 polymer ?
#
loop_
_entity_poly.entity_id
_entity_poly.type
_entity_poly.pdbx_seq_one_letter_code
_entity_poly.pdbx_strand_id
1 'polypeptide(L)'
;MTITNNQPLGPSTEDFLNMAHGGMVVIPLKPRDKVPLQKNWQNNDIPTDNEINTMLKKYPTCNMGLVTGVKSGVVALDIDGNGGEELLADLSCGNLPDTWEYKTPGGGRRLLYGLPQGASAYSHRYPVPNGNHEELALMGDGQQVVLPPSIHPNGEQYNWLRGHEPWEIDLVDAPDWLLNRMSSRTKRPLPSELFRDLASRCPLFDEDLALQRGAGLDENNWFLWVSLLVAAEYPDEALAFSLLSKKHSARSEERLEKLTNEGKRGMVRCARLGCNDDQIIKCHKSLRTNDKGEPTNSPGAFLKQEAASNEEVEHVWPTAPIYEPYVNMMRDTPYRLDEQGNLLYEGEKKNVPISNFVTRATKEIVRDDGVTTEQSFVIEGVLSGGRPLEPITVHGNSFAAMSWPLSKWGIKTVVRPGFSTKDHLRAITQLLSTNAERETVYTHLGWREVDGKWVFLHYGGCIGASNVTVDVDKALLRYRLPERTCHSTEAAEASLALLHLAPLDITIPLLSLVYLSPLCEPLRMVKLEPNFLLWFFGITGSRKTSLAMVFLSHFGDFVRGSPPASFKDQLML
;
A
#
# COMPACT_ATOMS: atom_id res chain seq x y z
N MET A 1 14.71 4.61 -60.66
CA MET A 1 14.46 4.56 -59.21
C MET A 1 13.18 3.78 -58.99
N THR A 2 13.29 2.49 -58.71
CA THR A 2 12.15 1.63 -58.36
C THR A 2 12.43 1.14 -56.94
N ILE A 3 12.02 1.94 -55.96
CA ILE A 3 12.01 1.53 -54.56
C ILE A 3 10.78 0.63 -54.42
N THR A 4 10.98 -0.68 -54.51
CA THR A 4 10.02 -1.66 -54.03
C THR A 4 9.95 -1.51 -52.51
N ASN A 5 8.89 -0.87 -52.01
CA ASN A 5 8.57 -0.85 -50.58
C ASN A 5 8.21 -2.28 -50.14
N ASN A 6 9.22 -3.10 -49.83
CA ASN A 6 9.06 -4.33 -49.06
C ASN A 6 8.83 -3.94 -47.60
N GLN A 7 7.62 -3.51 -47.25
CA GLN A 7 7.23 -3.47 -45.84
C GLN A 7 6.87 -4.90 -45.40
N PRO A 8 7.40 -5.38 -44.25
CA PRO A 8 7.03 -6.69 -43.74
C PRO A 8 5.53 -6.75 -43.48
N LEU A 9 4.89 -7.81 -44.01
CA LEU A 9 3.46 -8.06 -43.81
C LEU A 9 3.26 -8.66 -42.41
N GLY A 10 2.34 -8.11 -41.63
CA GLY A 10 1.96 -8.66 -40.32
C GLY A 10 1.27 -10.03 -40.43
N PRO A 11 0.83 -10.61 -39.30
CA PRO A 11 0.24 -11.95 -39.27
C PRO A 11 -1.02 -12.05 -40.14
N SER A 12 -1.10 -13.16 -40.88
CA SER A 12 -2.23 -13.55 -41.71
C SER A 12 -3.30 -14.30 -40.91
N THR A 13 -4.49 -14.49 -41.50
CA THR A 13 -5.52 -15.35 -40.90
C THR A 13 -5.03 -16.78 -40.67
N GLU A 14 -4.23 -17.31 -41.59
CA GLU A 14 -3.65 -18.65 -41.47
C GLU A 14 -2.75 -18.77 -40.23
N ASP A 15 -1.97 -17.73 -39.92
CA ASP A 15 -1.08 -17.74 -38.74
C ASP A 15 -1.87 -17.85 -37.43
N PHE A 16 -2.98 -17.12 -37.30
CA PHE A 16 -3.85 -17.21 -36.13
C PHE A 16 -4.53 -18.58 -36.03
N LEU A 17 -5.00 -19.12 -37.15
CA LEU A 17 -5.65 -20.43 -37.20
C LEU A 17 -4.68 -21.54 -36.80
N ASN A 18 -3.45 -21.54 -37.34
CA ASN A 18 -2.43 -22.54 -37.04
C ASN A 18 -2.12 -22.60 -35.54
N MET A 19 -1.97 -21.45 -34.88
CA MET A 19 -1.74 -21.41 -33.43
C MET A 19 -2.96 -21.88 -32.64
N ALA A 20 -4.17 -21.43 -33.00
CA ALA A 20 -5.39 -21.84 -32.30
C ALA A 20 -5.68 -23.34 -32.45
N HIS A 21 -5.44 -23.92 -33.63
CA HIS A 21 -5.55 -25.36 -33.88
C HIS A 21 -4.51 -26.17 -33.10
N GLY A 22 -3.36 -25.56 -32.80
CA GLY A 22 -2.35 -26.08 -31.87
C GLY A 22 -2.74 -25.98 -30.39
N GLY A 23 -3.97 -25.57 -30.06
CA GLY A 23 -4.46 -25.48 -28.68
C GLY A 23 -4.11 -24.17 -27.97
N MET A 24 -3.73 -23.13 -28.73
CA MET A 24 -3.21 -21.89 -28.15
C MET A 24 -4.23 -20.77 -28.11
N VAL A 25 -4.21 -20.00 -27.02
CA VAL A 25 -5.06 -18.82 -26.87
C VAL A 25 -4.38 -17.62 -27.53
N VAL A 26 -4.73 -17.38 -28.80
CA VAL A 26 -4.26 -16.21 -29.56
C VAL A 26 -5.18 -15.00 -29.41
N ILE A 27 -4.59 -13.82 -29.25
CA ILE A 27 -5.30 -12.56 -29.02
C ILE A 27 -4.81 -11.44 -29.97
N PRO A 28 -5.68 -10.49 -30.34
CA PRO A 28 -5.29 -9.36 -31.18
C PRO A 28 -4.57 -8.31 -30.32
N LEU A 29 -3.40 -7.90 -30.75
CA LEU A 29 -2.64 -6.80 -30.17
C LEU A 29 -2.71 -5.57 -31.08
N LYS A 30 -2.51 -4.38 -30.48
CA LYS A 30 -2.42 -3.13 -31.23
C LYS A 30 -1.37 -3.23 -32.35
N PRO A 31 -1.63 -2.69 -33.56
CA PRO A 31 -0.65 -2.67 -34.62
C PRO A 31 0.65 -2.01 -34.16
N ARG A 32 1.80 -2.64 -34.42
CA ARG A 32 3.14 -2.14 -34.04
C ARG A 32 3.31 -1.87 -32.55
N ASP A 33 2.65 -2.67 -31.71
CA ASP A 33 2.69 -2.54 -30.25
C ASP A 33 2.53 -3.93 -29.61
N LYS A 34 2.70 -4.01 -28.30
CA LYS A 34 2.60 -5.24 -27.48
C LYS A 34 1.32 -5.26 -26.62
N VAL A 35 0.43 -4.28 -26.80
CA VAL A 35 -0.76 -4.09 -25.96
C VAL A 35 -1.98 -4.80 -26.54
N PRO A 36 -2.69 -5.66 -25.77
CA PRO A 36 -3.92 -6.31 -26.22
C PRO A 36 -5.05 -5.33 -26.55
N LEU A 37 -5.80 -5.60 -27.62
CA LEU A 37 -6.97 -4.82 -28.04
C LEU A 37 -8.25 -5.21 -27.28
N GLN A 38 -8.25 -6.38 -26.63
CA GLN A 38 -9.38 -6.88 -25.85
C GLN A 38 -9.16 -6.63 -24.35
N LYS A 39 -10.23 -6.28 -23.64
CA LYS A 39 -10.24 -6.25 -22.16
C LYS A 39 -10.36 -7.67 -21.63
N ASN A 40 -9.80 -7.95 -20.46
CA ASN A 40 -9.82 -9.29 -19.81
C ASN A 40 -9.25 -10.42 -20.69
N TRP A 41 -8.31 -10.10 -21.58
CA TRP A 41 -7.68 -11.04 -22.51
C TRP A 41 -7.02 -12.24 -21.79
N GLN A 42 -6.60 -12.07 -20.54
CA GLN A 42 -6.01 -13.13 -19.71
C GLN A 42 -6.96 -14.31 -19.49
N ASN A 43 -8.28 -14.07 -19.57
CA ASN A 43 -9.31 -15.06 -19.30
C ASN A 43 -9.86 -15.69 -20.58
N ASN A 44 -9.38 -15.29 -21.76
CA ASN A 44 -9.83 -15.85 -23.03
C ASN A 44 -9.56 -17.36 -23.09
N ASP A 45 -10.41 -18.07 -23.81
CA ASP A 45 -10.21 -19.47 -24.19
C ASP A 45 -9.67 -19.54 -25.63
N ILE A 46 -9.32 -20.75 -26.07
CA ILE A 46 -8.82 -21.00 -27.43
C ILE A 46 -9.89 -20.53 -28.42
N PRO A 47 -9.59 -19.53 -29.29
CA PRO A 47 -10.61 -18.95 -30.14
C PRO A 47 -10.98 -19.91 -31.28
N THR A 48 -12.27 -19.96 -31.60
CA THR A 48 -12.77 -20.70 -32.76
C THR A 48 -12.42 -20.01 -34.08
N ASP A 49 -12.42 -20.75 -35.19
CA ASP A 49 -12.21 -20.20 -36.54
C ASP A 49 -13.11 -18.99 -36.83
N ASN A 50 -14.37 -19.02 -36.38
CA ASN A 50 -15.32 -17.92 -36.57
C ASN A 50 -14.96 -16.70 -35.72
N GLU A 51 -14.48 -16.89 -34.50
CA GLU A 51 -14.01 -15.81 -33.64
C GLU A 51 -12.74 -15.16 -34.19
N ILE A 52 -11.80 -15.95 -34.72
CA ILE A 52 -10.60 -15.44 -35.41
C ILE A 52 -11.01 -14.62 -36.64
N ASN A 53 -11.86 -15.17 -37.50
CA ASN A 53 -12.33 -14.45 -38.69
C ASN A 53 -13.06 -13.15 -38.32
N THR A 54 -13.86 -13.14 -37.26
CA THR A 54 -14.55 -11.95 -36.76
C THR A 54 -13.57 -10.93 -36.18
N MET A 55 -12.58 -11.40 -35.42
CA MET A 55 -11.51 -10.60 -34.83
C MET A 55 -10.70 -9.89 -35.92
N LEU A 56 -10.27 -10.61 -36.95
CA LEU A 56 -9.43 -10.08 -38.03
C LEU A 56 -10.20 -9.18 -38.99
N LYS A 57 -11.51 -9.40 -39.18
CA LYS A 57 -12.38 -8.41 -39.86
C LYS A 57 -12.43 -7.08 -39.10
N LYS A 58 -12.43 -7.13 -37.77
CA LYS A 58 -12.45 -5.95 -36.91
C LYS A 58 -11.08 -5.27 -36.79
N TYR A 59 -10.01 -6.07 -36.77
CA TYR A 59 -8.63 -5.61 -36.58
C TYR A 59 -7.70 -6.20 -37.65
N PRO A 60 -7.78 -5.73 -38.91
CA PRO A 60 -7.08 -6.38 -40.04
C PRO A 60 -5.55 -6.21 -40.04
N THR A 61 -5.00 -5.40 -39.14
CA THR A 61 -3.56 -5.09 -39.05
C THR A 61 -3.01 -5.33 -37.65
N CYS A 62 -3.72 -6.09 -36.81
CA CYS A 62 -3.27 -6.39 -35.45
C CYS A 62 -1.99 -7.24 -35.45
N ASN A 63 -1.23 -7.12 -34.37
CA ASN A 63 -0.21 -8.10 -34.02
C ASN A 63 -0.88 -9.32 -33.36
N MET A 64 -0.18 -10.45 -33.37
CA MET A 64 -0.62 -11.71 -32.74
C MET A 64 0.04 -11.87 -31.37
N GLY A 65 -0.78 -11.90 -30.32
CA GLY A 65 -0.35 -12.23 -28.96
C GLY A 65 -0.74 -13.65 -28.61
N LEU A 66 0.07 -14.29 -27.77
CA LEU A 66 -0.18 -15.61 -27.19
C LEU A 66 -0.31 -15.46 -25.67
N VAL A 67 -1.44 -15.87 -25.10
CA VAL A 67 -1.58 -15.95 -23.64
C VAL A 67 -0.77 -17.13 -23.13
N THR A 68 0.08 -16.92 -22.13
CA THR A 68 0.93 -17.98 -21.54
C THR A 68 0.28 -18.59 -20.30
N GLY A 69 0.82 -19.72 -19.84
CA GLY A 69 0.36 -20.48 -18.69
C GLY A 69 -0.63 -21.59 -19.05
N VAL A 70 -1.42 -22.00 -18.06
CA VAL A 70 -2.31 -23.18 -18.12
C VAL A 70 -3.31 -23.08 -19.27
N LYS A 71 -3.73 -21.86 -19.63
CA LYS A 71 -4.72 -21.61 -20.69
C LYS A 71 -4.29 -22.07 -22.07
N SER A 72 -3.01 -21.88 -22.42
CA SER A 72 -2.46 -22.33 -23.70
C SER A 72 -1.61 -23.59 -23.57
N GLY A 73 -1.34 -24.05 -22.34
CA GLY A 73 -0.38 -25.13 -22.10
C GLY A 73 1.05 -24.76 -22.51
N VAL A 74 1.40 -23.45 -22.49
CA VAL A 74 2.71 -22.95 -22.93
C VAL A 74 3.25 -21.94 -21.93
N VAL A 75 4.51 -22.10 -21.54
CA VAL A 75 5.28 -21.09 -20.79
C VAL A 75 6.38 -20.53 -21.67
N ALA A 76 6.84 -19.31 -21.39
CA ALA A 76 7.90 -18.67 -22.17
C ALA A 76 9.04 -18.14 -21.31
N LEU A 77 10.25 -18.15 -21.87
CA LEU A 77 11.41 -17.41 -21.38
C LEU A 77 11.56 -16.16 -22.24
N ASP A 78 11.53 -14.96 -21.64
CA ASP A 78 11.91 -13.70 -22.31
C ASP A 78 13.32 -13.32 -21.84
N ILE A 79 14.28 -13.32 -22.76
CA ILE A 79 15.69 -13.08 -22.46
C ILE A 79 16.11 -11.78 -23.14
N ASP A 80 16.42 -10.78 -22.33
CA ASP A 80 16.85 -9.45 -22.78
C ASP A 80 18.30 -9.18 -22.36
N GLY A 81 19.18 -8.97 -23.36
CA GLY A 81 20.57 -8.60 -23.16
C GLY A 81 21.49 -9.71 -22.65
N ASN A 82 22.78 -9.38 -22.46
CA ASN A 82 23.79 -10.35 -22.06
C ASN A 82 23.59 -10.84 -20.62
N GLY A 83 23.18 -9.96 -19.71
CA GLY A 83 22.86 -10.34 -18.33
C GLY A 83 21.65 -11.27 -18.24
N GLY A 84 20.68 -11.17 -19.15
CA GLY A 84 19.60 -12.16 -19.28
C GLY A 84 20.10 -13.55 -19.67
N GLU A 85 21.04 -13.62 -20.62
CA GLU A 85 21.68 -14.88 -21.04
C GLU A 85 22.54 -15.50 -19.92
N GLU A 86 23.28 -14.68 -19.17
CA GLU A 86 24.05 -15.14 -18.00
C GLU A 86 23.13 -15.71 -16.91
N LEU A 87 22.03 -15.01 -16.61
CA LEU A 87 21.02 -15.50 -15.68
C LEU A 87 20.39 -16.81 -16.16
N LEU A 88 20.11 -16.94 -17.46
CA LEU A 88 19.56 -18.17 -18.03
C LEU A 88 20.55 -19.33 -17.90
N ALA A 89 21.83 -19.09 -18.18
CA ALA A 89 22.88 -20.09 -18.04
C ALA A 89 23.02 -20.56 -16.58
N ASP A 90 23.00 -19.62 -15.63
CA ASP A 90 23.05 -19.91 -14.19
C ASP A 90 21.82 -20.70 -13.71
N LEU A 91 20.63 -20.37 -14.23
CA LEU A 91 19.38 -21.03 -13.84
C LEU A 91 19.18 -22.40 -14.44
N SER A 92 19.53 -22.55 -15.71
CA SER A 92 19.38 -23.80 -16.45
C SER A 92 20.51 -24.79 -16.15
N CYS A 93 21.67 -24.31 -15.67
CA CYS A 93 22.90 -25.08 -15.60
C CYS A 93 23.25 -25.76 -16.95
N GLY A 94 22.85 -25.13 -18.07
CA GLY A 94 23.01 -25.67 -19.42
C GLY A 94 21.92 -26.65 -19.86
N ASN A 95 20.93 -26.98 -19.03
CA ASN A 95 19.76 -27.77 -19.42
C ASN A 95 18.72 -26.89 -20.11
N LEU A 96 18.92 -26.65 -21.41
CA LEU A 96 18.01 -25.87 -22.25
C LEU A 96 17.68 -26.67 -23.52
N PRO A 97 16.68 -27.58 -23.48
CA PRO A 97 16.28 -28.35 -24.65
C PRO A 97 15.82 -27.45 -25.80
N ASP A 98 16.15 -27.83 -27.02
CA ASP A 98 15.68 -27.15 -28.23
C ASP A 98 14.15 -27.16 -28.27
N THR A 99 13.57 -25.98 -28.45
CA THR A 99 12.13 -25.76 -28.50
C THR A 99 11.84 -24.56 -29.40
N TRP A 100 10.58 -24.16 -29.50
CA TRP A 100 10.19 -23.00 -30.28
C TRP A 100 10.92 -21.74 -29.83
N GLU A 101 11.65 -21.11 -30.74
CA GLU A 101 12.52 -19.98 -30.45
C GLU A 101 12.37 -18.89 -31.51
N TYR A 102 12.37 -17.64 -31.08
CA TYR A 102 12.39 -16.49 -31.98
C TYR A 102 13.16 -15.32 -31.41
N LYS A 103 13.74 -14.51 -32.30
CA LYS A 103 14.44 -13.28 -31.91
C LYS A 103 13.47 -12.11 -31.80
N THR A 104 13.68 -11.27 -30.79
CA THR A 104 12.97 -10.02 -30.66
C THR A 104 13.75 -8.92 -31.41
N PRO A 105 13.08 -8.00 -32.12
CA PRO A 105 13.77 -6.88 -32.77
C PRO A 105 14.51 -5.93 -31.82
N GLY A 106 14.27 -6.05 -30.50
CA GLY A 106 15.01 -5.31 -29.46
C GLY A 106 16.36 -5.92 -29.09
N GLY A 107 16.75 -7.04 -29.69
CA GLY A 107 18.03 -7.72 -29.42
C GLY A 107 17.94 -8.87 -28.41
N GLY A 108 16.75 -9.16 -27.87
CA GLY A 108 16.50 -10.33 -27.03
C GLY A 108 16.05 -11.55 -27.83
N ARG A 109 15.75 -12.64 -27.13
CA ARG A 109 15.13 -13.86 -27.70
C ARG A 109 14.10 -14.46 -26.77
N ARG A 110 13.20 -15.25 -27.34
CA ARG A 110 12.15 -15.95 -26.60
C ARG A 110 12.15 -17.43 -26.91
N LEU A 111 12.09 -18.24 -25.87
CA LEU A 111 11.91 -19.69 -25.95
C LEU A 111 10.55 -20.04 -25.36
N LEU A 112 9.78 -20.88 -26.04
CA LEU A 112 8.47 -21.34 -25.60
C LEU A 112 8.54 -22.83 -25.30
N TYR A 113 8.02 -23.26 -24.16
CA TYR A 113 7.99 -24.66 -23.74
C TYR A 113 6.56 -25.09 -23.43
N GLY A 114 6.27 -26.37 -23.68
CA GLY A 114 5.04 -27.03 -23.27
C GLY A 114 4.93 -27.06 -21.74
N LEU A 115 3.72 -26.84 -21.23
CA LEU A 115 3.42 -26.96 -19.82
C LEU A 115 2.69 -28.29 -19.60
N PRO A 116 3.31 -29.26 -18.89
CA PRO A 116 2.67 -30.54 -18.60
C PRO A 116 1.33 -30.36 -17.87
N GLN A 117 0.37 -31.24 -18.17
CA GLN A 117 -0.95 -31.18 -17.57
C GLN A 117 -0.88 -31.26 -16.03
N GLY A 118 -1.49 -30.29 -15.35
CA GLY A 118 -1.50 -30.21 -13.88
C GLY A 118 -0.32 -29.45 -13.27
N ALA A 119 0.67 -29.02 -14.06
CA ALA A 119 1.73 -28.13 -13.59
C ALA A 119 1.21 -26.71 -13.34
N SER A 120 1.79 -26.03 -12.34
CA SER A 120 1.54 -24.61 -12.08
C SER A 120 2.49 -23.74 -12.92
N ALA A 121 2.02 -22.56 -13.33
CA ALA A 121 2.79 -21.66 -14.19
C ALA A 121 2.86 -20.24 -13.61
N TYR A 122 3.40 -20.06 -12.41
CA TYR A 122 3.60 -18.71 -11.87
C TYR A 122 4.70 -17.96 -12.64
N SER A 123 4.48 -16.67 -12.86
CA SER A 123 5.43 -15.82 -13.61
C SER A 123 6.48 -15.22 -12.67
N HIS A 124 7.73 -15.15 -13.14
CA HIS A 124 8.86 -14.60 -12.39
C HIS A 124 9.70 -13.67 -13.27
N ARG A 125 10.26 -12.61 -12.70
CA ARG A 125 11.20 -11.71 -13.38
C ARG A 125 12.47 -11.57 -12.58
N TYR A 126 13.59 -11.62 -13.28
CA TYR A 126 14.94 -11.52 -12.75
C TYR A 126 15.64 -10.33 -13.42
N PRO A 127 15.57 -9.12 -12.81
CA PRO A 127 16.24 -7.95 -13.35
C PRO A 127 17.75 -8.03 -13.10
N VAL A 128 18.55 -7.52 -14.04
CA VAL A 128 20.00 -7.40 -13.87
C VAL A 128 20.34 -6.07 -13.16
N PRO A 129 21.01 -6.08 -11.99
CA PRO A 129 21.40 -4.85 -11.30
C PRO A 129 22.33 -4.00 -12.16
N ASN A 130 22.00 -2.72 -12.36
CA ASN A 130 22.73 -1.77 -13.21
C ASN A 130 22.75 -2.10 -14.72
N GLY A 131 22.01 -3.13 -15.17
CA GLY A 131 21.80 -3.38 -16.59
C GLY A 131 20.73 -2.43 -17.14
N ASN A 132 21.07 -1.68 -18.20
CA ASN A 132 20.06 -0.89 -18.91
C ASN A 132 19.16 -1.85 -19.71
N HIS A 133 17.98 -2.16 -19.17
CA HIS A 133 16.96 -3.00 -19.81
C HIS A 133 17.38 -4.47 -20.04
N GLU A 134 18.24 -5.04 -19.19
CA GLU A 134 18.57 -6.48 -19.23
C GLU A 134 17.77 -7.23 -18.15
N GLU A 135 17.02 -8.25 -18.56
CA GLU A 135 16.25 -9.10 -17.65
C GLU A 135 16.07 -10.52 -18.22
N LEU A 136 15.81 -11.47 -17.32
CA LEU A 136 15.25 -12.78 -17.65
C LEU A 136 13.84 -12.88 -17.05
N ALA A 137 12.82 -13.12 -17.87
CA ALA A 137 11.45 -13.32 -17.42
C ALA A 137 10.96 -14.74 -17.72
N LEU A 138 10.43 -15.43 -16.71
CA LEU A 138 9.65 -16.66 -16.85
C LEU A 138 8.18 -16.27 -16.92
N MET A 139 7.55 -16.50 -18.06
CA MET A 139 6.20 -16.04 -18.38
C MET A 139 5.22 -17.20 -18.38
N GLY A 140 4.35 -17.23 -17.37
CA GLY A 140 3.28 -18.22 -17.20
C GLY A 140 1.90 -17.56 -17.14
N ASP A 141 1.08 -17.95 -16.18
CA ASP A 141 -0.30 -17.50 -16.01
C ASP A 141 -0.42 -15.97 -15.95
N GLY A 142 -1.39 -15.43 -16.69
CA GLY A 142 -1.72 -14.00 -16.72
C GLY A 142 -0.76 -13.12 -17.54
N GLN A 143 0.24 -13.71 -18.21
CA GLN A 143 1.14 -13.01 -19.13
C GLN A 143 0.80 -13.30 -20.60
N GLN A 144 1.41 -12.53 -21.50
CA GLN A 144 1.35 -12.79 -22.95
C GLN A 144 2.69 -12.53 -23.62
N VAL A 145 2.93 -13.22 -24.73
CA VAL A 145 4.07 -12.97 -25.62
C VAL A 145 3.61 -12.58 -27.03
N VAL A 146 4.40 -11.76 -27.72
CA VAL A 146 4.13 -11.38 -29.11
C VAL A 146 4.75 -12.42 -30.04
N LEU A 147 3.93 -13.09 -30.85
CA LEU A 147 4.39 -14.14 -31.76
C LEU A 147 4.81 -13.58 -33.13
N PRO A 148 5.82 -14.18 -33.79
CA PRO A 148 6.04 -14.02 -35.22
C PRO A 148 4.78 -14.41 -36.03
N PRO A 149 4.49 -13.77 -37.18
CA PRO A 149 5.26 -12.72 -37.85
C PRO A 149 4.78 -11.28 -37.50
N SER A 150 4.49 -10.99 -36.23
CA SER A 150 4.09 -9.64 -35.77
C SER A 150 5.14 -8.55 -36.03
N ILE A 151 4.72 -7.28 -36.03
CA ILE A 151 5.60 -6.12 -36.27
C ILE A 151 5.89 -5.40 -34.95
N HIS A 152 7.16 -5.22 -34.61
CA HIS A 152 7.62 -4.50 -33.43
C HIS A 152 7.42 -2.97 -33.57
N PRO A 153 7.33 -2.20 -32.47
CA PRO A 153 7.24 -0.73 -32.52
C PRO A 153 8.32 -0.03 -33.36
N ASN A 154 9.51 -0.61 -33.51
CA ASN A 154 10.58 -0.08 -34.36
C ASN A 154 10.36 -0.32 -35.87
N GLY A 155 9.30 -1.05 -36.26
CA GLY A 155 8.96 -1.38 -37.65
C GLY A 155 9.56 -2.68 -38.17
N GLU A 156 10.41 -3.36 -37.40
CA GLU A 156 10.96 -4.67 -37.75
C GLU A 156 10.02 -5.81 -37.36
N GLN A 157 10.16 -6.95 -38.03
CA GLN A 157 9.29 -8.11 -37.83
C GLN A 157 9.90 -9.10 -36.83
N TYR A 158 9.05 -9.66 -35.97
CA TYR A 158 9.38 -10.85 -35.19
C TYR A 158 9.56 -12.04 -36.13
N ASN A 159 10.68 -12.75 -36.04
CA ASN A 159 11.00 -13.88 -36.91
C ASN A 159 11.38 -15.09 -36.07
N TRP A 160 10.77 -16.24 -36.37
CA TRP A 160 11.20 -17.53 -35.83
C TRP A 160 12.68 -17.78 -36.14
N LEU A 161 13.37 -18.39 -35.18
CA LEU A 161 14.71 -18.90 -35.42
C LEU A 161 14.58 -20.11 -36.35
N ARG A 162 15.42 -20.15 -37.39
CA ARG A 162 15.38 -21.21 -38.40
C ARG A 162 15.62 -22.58 -37.76
N GLY A 163 14.71 -23.52 -37.99
CA GLY A 163 14.71 -24.86 -37.38
C GLY A 163 14.00 -24.93 -36.03
N HIS A 164 13.42 -23.82 -35.55
CA HIS A 164 12.68 -23.71 -34.29
C HIS A 164 11.26 -23.18 -34.51
N GLU A 165 10.76 -23.28 -35.74
CA GLU A 165 9.39 -22.92 -36.09
C GLU A 165 8.38 -23.96 -35.53
N PRO A 166 7.14 -23.54 -35.20
CA PRO A 166 6.07 -24.44 -34.77
C PRO A 166 5.73 -25.62 -35.70
N TRP A 167 6.07 -25.50 -36.98
CA TRP A 167 5.85 -26.53 -38.00
C TRP A 167 7.09 -27.36 -38.32
N GLU A 168 8.25 -27.03 -37.77
CA GLU A 168 9.51 -27.76 -37.98
C GLU A 168 9.86 -28.66 -36.79
N ILE A 169 9.58 -28.22 -35.55
CA ILE A 169 9.85 -28.98 -34.33
C ILE A 169 8.64 -29.02 -33.40
N ASP A 170 8.45 -30.15 -32.74
CA ASP A 170 7.43 -30.29 -31.69
C ASP A 170 7.77 -29.39 -30.50
N LEU A 171 6.73 -28.87 -29.86
CA LEU A 171 6.88 -28.08 -28.64
C LEU A 171 7.32 -29.01 -27.49
N VAL A 172 8.52 -28.77 -26.96
CA VAL A 172 9.11 -29.62 -25.90
C VAL A 172 8.59 -29.17 -24.54
N ASP A 173 8.29 -30.14 -23.66
CA ASP A 173 7.90 -29.86 -22.28
C ASP A 173 8.98 -29.05 -21.55
N ALA A 174 8.54 -28.13 -20.69
CA ALA A 174 9.44 -27.30 -19.90
C ALA A 174 10.35 -28.18 -19.01
N PRO A 175 11.67 -27.92 -18.98
CA PRO A 175 12.59 -28.68 -18.15
C PRO A 175 12.27 -28.53 -16.67
N ASP A 176 12.63 -29.53 -15.86
CA ASP A 176 12.29 -29.57 -14.42
C ASP A 176 12.71 -28.31 -13.66
N TRP A 177 13.87 -27.72 -14.00
CA TRP A 177 14.32 -26.49 -13.34
C TRP A 177 13.36 -25.32 -13.58
N LEU A 178 12.76 -25.23 -14.77
CA LEU A 178 11.81 -24.20 -15.14
C LEU A 178 10.48 -24.44 -14.43
N LEU A 179 9.97 -25.68 -14.48
CA LEU A 179 8.73 -26.08 -13.79
C LEU A 179 8.83 -25.86 -12.28
N ASN A 180 9.93 -26.28 -11.65
CA ASN A 180 10.15 -26.12 -10.21
C ASN A 180 10.14 -24.65 -9.81
N ARG A 181 10.65 -23.74 -10.64
CA ARG A 181 10.63 -22.30 -10.35
C ARG A 181 9.26 -21.68 -10.56
N MET A 182 8.54 -22.13 -11.58
CA MET A 182 7.18 -21.68 -11.86
C MET A 182 6.13 -22.35 -10.94
N SER A 183 6.53 -23.26 -10.04
CA SER A 183 5.63 -23.97 -9.12
C SER A 183 5.23 -23.17 -7.87
N SER A 184 5.99 -22.14 -7.47
CA SER A 184 5.73 -21.36 -6.25
C SER A 184 5.44 -19.88 -6.51
N ARG A 185 4.48 -19.31 -5.78
CA ARG A 185 4.19 -17.85 -5.80
C ARG A 185 5.29 -17.00 -5.16
N THR A 186 6.11 -17.58 -4.29
CA THR A 186 7.20 -16.90 -3.62
C THR A 186 8.42 -16.81 -4.54
N LYS A 187 9.08 -15.64 -4.56
CA LYS A 187 10.36 -15.48 -5.24
C LYS A 187 11.42 -16.25 -4.46
N ARG A 188 11.76 -17.48 -4.87
CA ARG A 188 12.96 -18.14 -4.37
C ARG A 188 14.20 -17.33 -4.82
N PRO A 189 15.18 -17.06 -3.95
CA PRO A 189 16.43 -16.43 -4.35
C PRO A 189 17.05 -17.22 -5.51
N LEU A 190 17.69 -16.53 -6.44
CA LEU A 190 18.48 -17.18 -7.47
C LEU A 190 19.54 -18.07 -6.78
N PRO A 191 19.79 -19.30 -7.25
CA PRO A 191 21.00 -20.02 -6.91
C PRO A 191 22.17 -19.10 -7.29
N SER A 192 22.94 -18.66 -6.29
CA SER A 192 24.08 -17.73 -6.32
C SER A 192 23.93 -16.39 -5.60
N GLU A 193 22.73 -15.97 -5.17
CA GLU A 193 22.65 -14.83 -4.23
C GLU A 193 23.24 -15.22 -2.87
N LEU A 194 22.92 -16.44 -2.40
CA LEU A 194 23.48 -17.03 -1.19
C LEU A 194 25.01 -17.18 -1.27
N PHE A 195 25.55 -17.61 -2.41
CA PHE A 195 27.00 -17.72 -2.59
C PHE A 195 27.67 -16.35 -2.60
N ARG A 196 27.07 -15.35 -3.26
CA ARG A 196 27.58 -13.98 -3.30
C ARG A 196 27.58 -13.36 -1.90
N ASP A 197 26.50 -13.54 -1.14
CA ASP A 197 26.42 -13.02 0.22
C ASP A 197 27.43 -13.72 1.14
N LEU A 198 27.50 -15.05 1.09
CA LEU A 198 28.46 -15.81 1.88
C LEU A 198 29.91 -15.46 1.51
N ALA A 199 30.23 -15.32 0.22
CA ALA A 199 31.55 -14.89 -0.24
C ALA A 199 31.90 -13.47 0.22
N SER A 200 30.93 -12.55 0.21
CA SER A 200 31.15 -11.17 0.67
C SER A 200 31.48 -11.07 2.17
N ARG A 201 31.02 -12.03 2.98
CA ARG A 201 31.19 -12.07 4.44
C ARG A 201 32.26 -13.07 4.89
N CYS A 202 32.63 -14.03 4.04
CA CYS A 202 33.59 -15.09 4.31
C CYS A 202 34.63 -15.17 3.18
N PRO A 203 35.83 -14.58 3.35
CA PRO A 203 36.89 -14.62 2.35
C PRO A 203 37.34 -16.04 1.97
N LEU A 204 37.31 -16.97 2.94
CA LEU A 204 37.65 -18.38 2.68
C LEU A 204 36.62 -19.04 1.76
N PHE A 205 35.33 -18.74 1.92
CA PHE A 205 34.31 -19.26 1.03
C PHE A 205 34.46 -18.69 -0.38
N ASP A 206 34.82 -17.42 -0.53
CA ASP A 206 35.07 -16.81 -1.84
C ASP A 206 36.22 -17.50 -2.59
N GLU A 207 37.32 -17.79 -1.89
CA GLU A 207 38.46 -18.54 -2.42
C GLU A 207 38.07 -19.98 -2.81
N ASP A 208 37.39 -20.69 -1.90
CA ASP A 208 36.97 -22.08 -2.12
C ASP A 208 35.91 -22.21 -3.21
N LEU A 209 35.02 -21.22 -3.35
CA LEU A 209 34.04 -21.14 -4.43
C LEU A 209 34.74 -20.97 -5.79
N ALA A 210 35.78 -20.14 -5.87
CA ALA A 210 36.57 -19.97 -7.09
C ALA A 210 37.32 -21.26 -7.46
N LEU A 211 37.91 -21.95 -6.47
CA LEU A 211 38.57 -23.24 -6.67
C LEU A 211 37.58 -24.33 -7.10
N GLN A 212 36.40 -24.37 -6.49
CA GLN A 212 35.35 -25.32 -6.81
C GLN A 212 34.86 -25.15 -8.27
N ARG A 213 34.67 -23.90 -8.73
CA ARG A 213 34.35 -23.58 -10.14
C ARG A 213 35.44 -23.96 -11.13
N GLY A 214 36.70 -23.95 -10.69
CA GLY A 214 37.86 -24.29 -11.49
C GLY A 214 38.21 -25.78 -11.43
N ALA A 215 39.28 -26.10 -10.71
CA ALA A 215 39.83 -27.46 -10.62
C ALA A 215 39.01 -28.40 -9.69
N GLY A 216 38.05 -27.86 -8.95
CA GLY A 216 37.32 -28.56 -7.90
C GLY A 216 38.13 -28.66 -6.61
N LEU A 217 37.46 -28.51 -5.47
CA LEU A 217 38.05 -28.68 -4.15
C LEU A 217 38.54 -30.12 -3.92
N ASP A 218 39.36 -30.30 -2.88
CA ASP A 218 39.62 -31.62 -2.33
C ASP A 218 38.40 -32.14 -1.56
N GLU A 219 38.35 -33.46 -1.38
CA GLU A 219 37.19 -34.16 -0.80
C GLU A 219 36.82 -33.65 0.60
N ASN A 220 37.80 -33.23 1.42
CA ASN A 220 37.52 -32.80 2.78
C ASN A 220 36.88 -31.40 2.79
N ASN A 221 37.47 -30.44 2.07
CA ASN A 221 36.93 -29.08 2.00
C ASN A 221 35.58 -29.02 1.27
N TRP A 222 35.44 -29.78 0.18
CA TRP A 222 34.14 -29.97 -0.48
C TRP A 222 33.09 -30.48 0.52
N PHE A 223 33.41 -31.54 1.28
CA PHE A 223 32.48 -32.14 2.22
C PHE A 223 32.10 -31.19 3.36
N LEU A 224 33.03 -30.35 3.83
CA LEU A 224 32.75 -29.36 4.88
C LEU A 224 31.79 -28.27 4.39
N TRP A 225 31.93 -27.78 3.16
CA TRP A 225 31.02 -26.77 2.60
C TRP A 225 29.63 -27.30 2.32
N VAL A 226 29.51 -28.48 1.69
CA VAL A 226 28.19 -29.08 1.47
C VAL A 226 27.51 -29.46 2.79
N SER A 227 28.27 -29.93 3.79
CA SER A 227 27.73 -30.20 5.13
C SER A 227 27.26 -28.92 5.83
N LEU A 228 27.98 -27.81 5.64
CA LEU A 228 27.59 -26.50 6.19
C LEU A 228 26.29 -26.01 5.56
N LEU A 229 26.17 -26.08 4.23
CA LEU A 229 24.98 -25.64 3.50
C LEU A 229 23.75 -26.48 3.87
N VAL A 230 23.89 -27.81 3.91
CA VAL A 230 22.81 -28.71 4.37
C VAL A 230 22.44 -28.43 5.84
N ALA A 231 23.42 -28.26 6.74
CA ALA A 231 23.16 -27.94 8.16
C ALA A 231 22.58 -26.52 8.37
N ALA A 232 22.73 -25.64 7.39
CA ALA A 232 22.11 -24.33 7.34
C ALA A 232 20.72 -24.34 6.67
N GLU A 233 20.19 -25.53 6.33
CA GLU A 233 18.88 -25.74 5.69
C GLU A 233 18.84 -25.31 4.20
N TYR A 234 19.98 -25.43 3.50
CA TYR A 234 20.15 -25.12 2.07
C TYR A 234 20.67 -26.34 1.27
N PRO A 235 19.89 -27.43 1.14
CA PRO A 235 20.33 -28.65 0.45
C PRO A 235 20.46 -28.48 -1.06
N ASP A 236 19.62 -27.66 -1.69
CA ASP A 236 19.66 -27.38 -3.13
C ASP A 236 20.94 -26.59 -3.48
N GLU A 237 21.33 -25.63 -2.63
CA GLU A 237 22.56 -24.87 -2.77
C GLU A 237 23.79 -25.75 -2.50
N ALA A 238 23.69 -26.74 -1.62
CA ALA A 238 24.75 -27.72 -1.42
C ALA A 238 24.99 -28.56 -2.68
N LEU A 239 23.91 -29.00 -3.35
CA LEU A 239 23.98 -29.68 -4.63
C LEU A 239 24.55 -28.75 -5.71
N ALA A 240 24.05 -27.51 -5.80
CA ALA A 240 24.54 -26.52 -6.76
C ALA A 240 26.05 -26.26 -6.59
N PHE A 241 26.53 -26.07 -5.36
CA PHE A 241 27.96 -25.91 -5.05
C PHE A 241 28.78 -27.13 -5.50
N SER A 242 28.24 -28.33 -5.29
CA SER A 242 28.88 -29.58 -5.69
C SER A 242 29.00 -29.70 -7.22
N LEU A 243 27.95 -29.33 -7.95
CA LEU A 243 27.87 -29.38 -9.42
C LEU A 243 28.76 -28.36 -10.13
N LEU A 244 29.25 -27.32 -9.43
CA LEU A 244 30.18 -26.34 -10.01
C LEU A 244 31.50 -26.96 -10.51
N SER A 245 31.85 -28.17 -10.06
CA SER A 245 33.06 -28.87 -10.48
C SER A 245 32.76 -30.12 -11.29
N LYS A 246 33.61 -30.40 -12.29
CA LYS A 246 33.64 -31.68 -13.00
C LYS A 246 34.02 -32.88 -12.13
N LYS A 247 34.47 -32.66 -10.88
CA LYS A 247 34.72 -33.73 -9.89
C LYS A 247 33.43 -34.30 -9.30
N HIS A 248 32.29 -33.65 -9.50
CA HIS A 248 30.99 -34.17 -9.07
C HIS A 248 30.72 -35.55 -9.71
N SER A 249 30.18 -36.47 -8.93
CA SER A 249 29.91 -37.85 -9.37
C SER A 249 28.70 -38.43 -8.66
N ALA A 250 28.21 -39.59 -9.10
CA ALA A 250 27.13 -40.33 -8.41
C ALA A 250 27.42 -40.58 -6.92
N ARG A 251 28.71 -40.72 -6.54
CA ARG A 251 29.11 -40.83 -5.13
C ARG A 251 28.90 -39.53 -4.35
N SER A 252 29.06 -38.39 -5.00
CA SER A 252 28.79 -37.07 -4.41
C SER A 252 27.30 -36.88 -4.16
N GLU A 253 26.43 -37.34 -5.09
CA GLU A 253 24.98 -37.33 -4.96
C GLU A 253 24.50 -38.21 -3.79
N GLU A 254 24.95 -39.47 -3.72
CA GLU A 254 24.61 -40.41 -2.63
C GLU A 254 24.96 -39.83 -1.25
N ARG A 255 26.10 -39.14 -1.15
CA ARG A 255 26.54 -38.50 0.10
C ARG A 255 25.71 -37.27 0.46
N LEU A 256 25.31 -36.45 -0.51
CA LEU A 256 24.43 -35.31 -0.30
C LEU A 256 23.04 -35.77 0.15
N GLU A 257 22.49 -36.79 -0.50
CA GLU A 257 21.22 -37.40 -0.13
C GLU A 257 21.28 -37.96 1.31
N LYS A 258 22.35 -38.67 1.65
CA LYS A 258 22.59 -39.16 3.01
C LYS A 258 22.70 -38.03 4.03
N LEU A 259 23.39 -36.93 3.69
CA LEU A 259 23.50 -35.75 4.56
C LEU A 259 22.14 -35.08 4.81
N THR A 260 21.31 -34.97 3.78
CA THR A 260 19.97 -34.38 3.87
C THR A 260 19.03 -35.25 4.71
N ASN A 261 19.16 -36.58 4.59
CA ASN A 261 18.31 -37.54 5.32
C ASN A 261 18.72 -37.74 6.80
N GLU A 262 19.97 -37.46 7.18
CA GLU A 262 20.51 -37.72 8.54
C GLU A 262 20.19 -36.65 9.62
N GLY A 263 19.12 -35.85 9.45
CA GLY A 263 18.60 -34.94 10.50
C GLY A 263 19.54 -33.80 10.93
N LYS A 264 19.15 -33.04 11.97
CA LYS A 264 19.86 -31.81 12.40
C LYS A 264 21.27 -32.12 12.97
N ARG A 265 22.31 -31.81 12.19
CA ARG A 265 23.72 -31.83 12.62
C ARG A 265 24.20 -30.47 13.12
N GLY A 266 25.27 -30.48 13.92
CA GLY A 266 25.93 -29.26 14.37
C GLY A 266 26.61 -28.51 13.22
N MET A 267 26.53 -27.18 13.24
CA MET A 267 27.11 -26.32 12.20
C MET A 267 28.63 -26.47 12.11
N VAL A 268 29.17 -26.46 10.88
CA VAL A 268 30.62 -26.55 10.64
C VAL A 268 31.32 -25.28 11.13
N ARG A 269 32.25 -25.44 12.07
CA ARG A 269 32.99 -24.33 12.70
C ARG A 269 34.10 -23.80 11.78
N CYS A 270 34.40 -22.50 11.86
CA CYS A 270 35.49 -21.84 11.13
C CYS A 270 36.85 -22.53 11.38
N ALA A 271 37.12 -22.94 12.61
CA ALA A 271 38.36 -23.66 12.96
C ALA A 271 38.49 -25.00 12.20
N ARG A 272 37.37 -25.66 11.87
CA ARG A 272 37.36 -26.91 11.11
C ARG A 272 37.63 -26.71 9.62
N LEU A 273 37.37 -25.50 9.13
CA LEU A 273 37.71 -25.02 7.78
C LEU A 273 39.14 -24.44 7.72
N GLY A 274 39.89 -24.45 8.83
CA GLY A 274 41.28 -24.01 8.87
C GLY A 274 41.52 -22.54 9.25
N CYS A 275 40.48 -21.79 9.63
CA CYS A 275 40.64 -20.40 10.07
C CYS A 275 41.30 -20.30 11.47
N ASN A 276 42.24 -19.37 11.64
CA ASN A 276 42.80 -19.00 12.93
C ASN A 276 41.96 -17.93 13.66
N ASP A 277 42.28 -17.66 14.93
CA ASP A 277 41.51 -16.74 15.79
C ASP A 277 41.42 -15.31 15.22
N ASP A 278 42.51 -14.79 14.65
CA ASP A 278 42.53 -13.45 14.04
C ASP A 278 41.62 -13.36 12.81
N GLN A 279 41.63 -14.39 11.96
CA GLN A 279 40.73 -14.50 10.81
C GLN A 279 39.26 -14.58 11.27
N ILE A 280 38.98 -15.34 12.32
CA ILE A 280 37.63 -15.47 12.88
C ILE A 280 37.13 -14.14 13.44
N ILE A 281 37.97 -13.42 14.19
CA ILE A 281 37.63 -12.10 14.74
C ILE A 281 37.38 -11.10 13.62
N LYS A 282 38.19 -11.12 12.54
CA LYS A 282 38.02 -10.23 11.39
C LYS A 282 36.66 -10.43 10.70
N CYS A 283 36.20 -11.67 10.55
CA CYS A 283 34.92 -11.98 9.90
C CYS A 283 33.71 -11.78 10.83
N HIS A 284 33.79 -12.24 12.08
CA HIS A 284 32.64 -12.26 13.03
C HIS A 284 32.62 -11.12 14.05
N LYS A 285 33.63 -10.23 14.05
CA LYS A 285 33.86 -9.15 15.03
C LYS A 285 34.08 -9.61 16.48
N SER A 286 34.01 -10.92 16.74
CA SER A 286 34.12 -11.52 18.07
C SER A 286 34.53 -13.00 17.96
N LEU A 287 35.36 -13.46 18.90
CA LEU A 287 35.72 -14.87 19.07
C LEU A 287 34.82 -15.48 20.14
N ARG A 288 34.08 -16.53 19.81
CA ARG A 288 33.22 -17.28 20.74
C ARG A 288 33.86 -18.63 21.00
N THR A 289 34.05 -18.99 22.26
CA THR A 289 34.66 -20.26 22.65
C THR A 289 33.69 -21.13 23.45
N ASN A 290 33.89 -22.45 23.42
CA ASN A 290 33.21 -23.36 24.34
C ASN A 290 33.93 -23.40 25.71
N ASP A 291 33.43 -24.22 26.64
CA ASP A 291 33.99 -24.40 27.99
C ASP A 291 35.44 -24.92 28.00
N LYS A 292 35.94 -25.43 26.86
CA LYS A 292 37.31 -25.89 26.67
C LYS A 292 38.22 -24.86 26.00
N GLY A 293 37.71 -23.65 25.72
CA GLY A 293 38.46 -22.59 25.04
C GLY A 293 38.56 -22.76 23.52
N GLU A 294 37.84 -23.70 22.91
CA GLU A 294 37.89 -23.93 21.46
C GLU A 294 36.95 -22.97 20.71
N PRO A 295 37.38 -22.35 19.59
CA PRO A 295 36.51 -21.51 18.78
C PRO A 295 35.27 -22.22 18.26
N THR A 296 34.11 -21.56 18.37
CA THR A 296 32.78 -22.08 18.01
C THR A 296 32.11 -21.30 16.88
N ASN A 297 32.73 -20.21 16.42
CA ASN A 297 32.26 -19.45 15.27
C ASN A 297 32.14 -20.33 14.03
N SER A 298 31.20 -19.99 13.14
CA SER A 298 30.90 -20.74 11.93
C SER A 298 30.48 -19.79 10.81
N PRO A 299 30.88 -20.01 9.54
CA PRO A 299 30.38 -19.21 8.41
C PRO A 299 28.85 -19.34 8.25
N GLY A 300 28.25 -20.46 8.67
CA GLY A 300 26.79 -20.61 8.69
C GLY A 300 26.04 -19.59 9.57
N ALA A 301 26.73 -18.84 10.44
CA ALA A 301 26.13 -17.71 11.14
C ALA A 301 25.75 -16.56 10.20
N PHE A 302 26.45 -16.41 9.07
CA PHE A 302 26.13 -15.43 8.04
C PHE A 302 24.85 -15.79 7.28
N LEU A 303 24.63 -17.10 7.09
CA LEU A 303 23.42 -17.66 6.47
C LEU A 303 22.20 -17.56 7.41
N LYS A 304 22.40 -17.82 8.71
CA LYS A 304 21.33 -17.72 9.72
C LYS A 304 20.88 -16.30 10.04
N GLN A 305 21.70 -15.28 9.77
CA GLN A 305 21.29 -13.89 9.97
C GLN A 305 20.20 -13.43 8.97
N GLU A 306 20.02 -14.12 7.84
CA GLU A 306 18.94 -13.87 6.88
C GLU A 306 17.75 -14.83 7.04
N ALA A 307 17.96 -16.04 7.60
CA ALA A 307 16.86 -16.94 7.96
C ALA A 307 15.91 -16.33 9.03
N ALA A 308 16.41 -15.42 9.86
CA ALA A 308 15.58 -14.66 10.80
C ALA A 308 14.66 -13.60 10.15
N SER A 309 14.77 -13.38 8.83
CA SER A 309 13.89 -12.48 8.06
C SER A 309 12.90 -13.19 7.12
N ASN A 310 12.96 -14.52 6.98
CA ASN A 310 12.12 -15.28 6.05
C ASN A 310 11.37 -16.47 6.69
N GLU A 311 11.03 -16.40 7.98
CA GLU A 311 9.87 -17.16 8.46
C GLU A 311 8.61 -16.45 7.91
N GLU A 312 8.04 -16.97 6.82
CA GLU A 312 6.62 -16.77 6.52
C GLU A 312 5.83 -17.44 7.66
N VAL A 313 5.69 -16.72 8.77
CA VAL A 313 4.61 -16.96 9.71
C VAL A 313 3.35 -16.67 8.90
N GLU A 314 2.57 -17.72 8.62
CA GLU A 314 1.21 -17.59 8.15
C GLU A 314 0.54 -16.53 9.05
N HIS A 315 0.28 -15.34 8.50
CA HIS A 315 -0.14 -14.19 9.32
C HIS A 315 -1.58 -14.44 9.79
N VAL A 316 -1.72 -15.01 10.98
CA VAL A 316 -3.00 -15.30 11.60
C VAL A 316 -3.54 -14.00 12.21
N TRP A 317 -4.58 -13.47 11.57
CA TRP A 317 -5.33 -12.34 12.09
C TRP A 317 -5.98 -12.68 13.44
N PRO A 318 -6.16 -11.70 14.34
CA PRO A 318 -6.86 -11.95 15.59
C PRO A 318 -8.32 -12.38 15.32
N THR A 319 -8.75 -13.47 15.94
CA THR A 319 -10.06 -14.08 15.69
C THR A 319 -11.19 -13.45 16.52
N ALA A 320 -10.86 -12.62 17.51
CA ALA A 320 -11.88 -11.98 18.35
C ALA A 320 -12.71 -10.98 17.53
N PRO A 321 -14.07 -11.06 17.55
CA PRO A 321 -14.94 -10.24 16.70
C PRO A 321 -14.72 -8.73 16.81
N ILE A 322 -14.26 -8.26 17.97
CA ILE A 322 -13.98 -6.84 18.22
C ILE A 322 -12.90 -6.25 17.28
N TYR A 323 -12.02 -7.09 16.71
CA TYR A 323 -11.00 -6.66 15.76
C TYR A 323 -11.48 -6.66 14.31
N GLU A 324 -12.60 -7.32 14.00
CA GLU A 324 -13.11 -7.48 12.62
C GLU A 324 -13.24 -6.16 11.85
N PRO A 325 -13.76 -5.06 12.44
CA PRO A 325 -13.83 -3.77 11.74
C PRO A 325 -12.44 -3.24 11.34
N TYR A 326 -11.45 -3.43 12.19
CA TYR A 326 -10.07 -2.97 11.96
C TYR A 326 -9.38 -3.84 10.91
N VAL A 327 -9.49 -5.16 11.04
CA VAL A 327 -8.91 -6.12 10.10
C VAL A 327 -9.44 -5.87 8.68
N ASN A 328 -10.75 -5.69 8.53
CA ASN A 328 -11.36 -5.45 7.22
C ASN A 328 -10.87 -4.15 6.57
N MET A 329 -10.67 -3.09 7.35
CA MET A 329 -10.17 -1.81 6.85
C MET A 329 -8.65 -1.81 6.59
N MET A 330 -7.89 -2.75 7.19
CA MET A 330 -6.43 -2.85 7.06
C MET A 330 -5.92 -3.66 5.87
N ARG A 331 -6.78 -4.45 5.21
CA ARG A 331 -6.34 -5.45 4.21
C ARG A 331 -5.48 -4.87 3.08
N ASP A 332 -5.78 -3.65 2.64
CA ASP A 332 -5.07 -2.96 1.55
C ASP A 332 -3.97 -1.99 2.04
N THR A 333 -3.54 -2.12 3.30
CA THR A 333 -2.52 -1.27 3.91
C THR A 333 -1.26 -2.08 4.25
N PRO A 334 -0.08 -1.44 4.43
CA PRO A 334 1.14 -2.13 4.87
C PRO A 334 1.14 -2.41 6.40
N TYR A 335 -0.04 -2.52 7.02
CA TYR A 335 -0.20 -2.73 8.46
C TYR A 335 -0.97 -4.02 8.74
N ARG A 336 -0.64 -4.67 9.84
CA ARG A 336 -1.27 -5.92 10.29
C ARG A 336 -1.54 -5.90 11.79
N LEU A 337 -2.42 -6.80 12.21
CA LEU A 337 -2.59 -7.20 13.59
C LEU A 337 -2.10 -8.64 13.75
N ASP A 338 -1.31 -8.93 14.78
CA ASP A 338 -1.02 -10.31 15.17
C ASP A 338 -2.23 -10.96 15.87
N GLU A 339 -2.14 -12.25 16.18
CA GLU A 339 -3.18 -13.02 16.86
C GLU A 339 -3.67 -12.39 18.16
N GLN A 340 -2.79 -11.67 18.88
CA GLN A 340 -3.13 -10.99 20.12
C GLN A 340 -3.69 -9.58 19.89
N GLY A 341 -3.61 -9.05 18.67
CA GLY A 341 -4.07 -7.71 18.30
C GLY A 341 -3.05 -6.61 18.54
N ASN A 342 -1.75 -6.93 18.57
CA ASN A 342 -0.71 -5.92 18.48
C ASN A 342 -0.60 -5.43 17.04
N LEU A 343 -0.36 -4.13 16.87
CA LEU A 343 -0.20 -3.50 15.57
C LEU A 343 1.24 -3.63 15.08
N LEU A 344 1.39 -4.08 13.84
CA LEU A 344 2.67 -4.22 13.14
C LEU A 344 2.64 -3.44 11.83
N TYR A 345 3.82 -2.96 11.41
CA TYR A 345 4.07 -2.43 10.08
C TYR A 345 4.91 -3.43 9.29
N GLU A 346 4.45 -3.81 8.09
CA GLU A 346 5.18 -4.69 7.18
C GLU A 346 6.27 -3.88 6.46
N GLY A 347 7.48 -3.89 7.01
CA GLY A 347 8.66 -3.31 6.36
C GLY A 347 9.33 -4.29 5.41
N GLU A 348 10.15 -3.79 4.48
CA GLU A 348 10.81 -4.56 3.40
C GLU A 348 11.61 -5.79 3.88
N LYS A 349 12.10 -5.79 5.12
CA LYS A 349 12.95 -6.85 5.68
C LYS A 349 12.37 -7.57 6.89
N LYS A 350 11.40 -6.96 7.59
CA LYS A 350 10.75 -7.52 8.78
C LYS A 350 9.53 -6.71 9.19
N ASN A 351 8.63 -7.37 9.89
CA ASN A 351 7.54 -6.71 10.60
C ASN A 351 8.11 -5.88 11.76
N VAL A 352 7.69 -4.62 11.84
CA VAL A 352 8.08 -3.68 12.89
C VAL A 352 6.90 -3.52 13.85
N PRO A 353 7.01 -3.94 15.12
CA PRO A 353 5.97 -3.71 16.11
C PRO A 353 5.75 -2.21 16.36
N ILE A 354 4.50 -1.75 16.25
CA ILE A 354 4.13 -0.34 16.37
C ILE A 354 3.50 -0.04 17.73
N SER A 355 2.50 -0.81 18.13
CA SER A 355 1.80 -0.64 19.40
C SER A 355 1.12 -1.92 19.86
N ASN A 356 0.77 -2.01 21.13
CA ASN A 356 -0.06 -3.09 21.66
C ASN A 356 -1.57 -2.80 21.56
N PHE A 357 -1.97 -1.87 20.69
CA PHE A 357 -3.35 -1.50 20.46
C PHE A 357 -3.53 -1.00 19.03
N VAL A 358 -4.76 -1.09 18.54
CA VAL A 358 -5.22 -0.50 17.28
C VAL A 358 -6.26 0.57 17.57
N THR A 359 -6.33 1.60 16.72
CA THR A 359 -7.21 2.74 16.95
C THR A 359 -7.67 3.38 15.65
N ARG A 360 -8.85 4.00 15.69
CA ARG A 360 -9.41 4.81 14.61
C ARG A 360 -10.18 6.00 15.20
N ALA A 361 -10.33 7.05 14.41
CA ALA A 361 -11.25 8.14 14.70
C ALA A 361 -12.64 7.79 14.14
N THR A 362 -13.67 7.98 14.96
CA THR A 362 -15.08 7.83 14.56
C THR A 362 -15.72 9.16 14.22
N LYS A 363 -15.18 10.26 14.76
CA LYS A 363 -15.69 11.61 14.53
C LYS A 363 -14.56 12.63 14.45
N GLU A 364 -14.63 13.52 13.47
CA GLU A 364 -13.85 14.75 13.39
C GLU A 364 -14.75 15.92 13.83
N ILE A 365 -14.34 16.63 14.87
CA ILE A 365 -15.02 17.81 15.41
C ILE A 365 -14.19 19.04 15.09
N VAL A 366 -14.75 19.94 14.27
CA VAL A 366 -14.14 21.24 13.99
C VAL A 366 -14.87 22.28 14.82
N ARG A 367 -14.19 22.87 15.81
CA ARG A 367 -14.71 23.99 16.60
C ARG A 367 -14.30 25.31 15.96
N ASP A 368 -15.27 26.17 15.69
CA ASP A 368 -15.08 27.47 15.04
C ASP A 368 -15.59 28.60 15.96
N ASP A 369 -14.67 29.42 16.46
CA ASP A 369 -14.97 30.56 17.34
C ASP A 369 -15.24 31.87 16.58
N GLY A 370 -15.24 31.81 15.25
CA GLY A 370 -15.42 32.96 14.35
C GLY A 370 -14.10 33.57 13.88
N VAL A 371 -12.99 33.32 14.60
CA VAL A 371 -11.65 33.84 14.31
C VAL A 371 -10.69 32.70 13.94
N THR A 372 -10.72 31.62 14.70
CA THR A 372 -9.87 30.44 14.57
C THR A 372 -10.71 29.16 14.52
N THR A 373 -10.13 28.13 13.92
CA THR A 373 -10.72 26.79 13.87
C THR A 373 -9.81 25.81 14.57
N GLU A 374 -10.32 25.11 15.57
CA GLU A 374 -9.62 24.04 16.26
C GLU A 374 -10.22 22.68 15.90
N GLN A 375 -9.35 21.73 15.56
CA GLN A 375 -9.78 20.36 15.24
C GLN A 375 -9.61 19.45 16.45
N SER A 376 -10.56 18.54 16.64
CA SER A 376 -10.50 17.47 17.64
C SER A 376 -11.08 16.19 17.06
N PHE A 377 -10.61 15.05 17.52
CA PHE A 377 -11.02 13.73 17.03
C PHE A 377 -11.59 12.91 18.18
N VAL A 378 -12.73 12.26 17.95
CA VAL A 378 -13.23 11.19 18.83
C VAL A 378 -12.57 9.91 18.37
N ILE A 379 -11.74 9.34 19.25
CA ILE A 379 -10.89 8.20 18.96
C ILE A 379 -11.33 7.03 19.82
N GLU A 380 -11.53 5.88 19.17
CA GLU A 380 -11.75 4.59 19.81
C GLU A 380 -10.62 3.62 19.48
N GLY A 381 -10.53 2.53 20.22
CA GLY A 381 -9.51 1.53 19.96
C GLY A 381 -9.70 0.24 20.72
N VAL A 382 -8.86 -0.73 20.40
CA VAL A 382 -8.83 -2.05 21.03
C VAL A 382 -7.41 -2.36 21.43
N LEU A 383 -7.23 -2.72 22.70
CA LEU A 383 -5.96 -3.17 23.26
C LEU A 383 -5.75 -4.66 22.97
N SER A 384 -4.50 -5.06 22.84
CA SER A 384 -4.07 -6.46 22.76
C SER A 384 -4.81 -7.34 23.79
N GLY A 385 -5.26 -8.50 23.36
CA GLY A 385 -6.16 -9.38 24.11
C GLY A 385 -7.65 -9.05 23.94
N GLY A 386 -8.04 -8.19 22.99
CA GLY A 386 -9.43 -7.95 22.62
C GLY A 386 -10.21 -7.06 23.60
N ARG A 387 -9.51 -6.22 24.37
CA ARG A 387 -10.16 -5.33 25.35
C ARG A 387 -10.48 -3.98 24.70
N PRO A 388 -11.74 -3.52 24.69
CA PRO A 388 -12.08 -2.20 24.19
C PRO A 388 -11.43 -1.11 25.04
N LEU A 389 -11.05 -0.01 24.39
CA LEU A 389 -10.64 1.23 25.04
C LEU A 389 -11.81 2.22 24.96
N GLU A 390 -12.05 2.93 26.06
CA GLU A 390 -13.10 3.95 26.12
C GLU A 390 -12.85 5.04 25.05
N PRO A 391 -13.89 5.45 24.29
CA PRO A 391 -13.76 6.55 23.34
C PRO A 391 -13.33 7.84 24.03
N ILE A 392 -12.37 8.54 23.43
CA ILE A 392 -11.78 9.76 23.98
C ILE A 392 -11.79 10.88 22.96
N THR A 393 -11.83 12.13 23.42
CA THR A 393 -11.63 13.31 22.57
C THR A 393 -10.18 13.79 22.64
N VAL A 394 -9.55 13.95 21.49
CA VAL A 394 -8.14 14.34 21.33
C VAL A 394 -8.03 15.57 20.42
N HIS A 395 -7.39 16.62 20.91
CA HIS A 395 -7.10 17.83 20.10
C HIS A 395 -6.12 17.52 18.96
N GLY A 396 -6.25 18.23 17.83
CA GLY A 396 -5.47 18.00 16.63
C GLY A 396 -3.95 18.09 16.84
N ASN A 397 -3.49 19.06 17.65
CA ASN A 397 -2.07 19.20 17.98
C ASN A 397 -1.54 17.97 18.76
N SER A 398 -2.30 17.49 19.74
CA SER A 398 -1.94 16.28 20.50
C SER A 398 -1.98 15.03 19.63
N PHE A 399 -2.94 14.94 18.69
CA PHE A 399 -3.04 13.87 17.70
C PHE A 399 -1.82 13.83 16.78
N ALA A 400 -1.46 14.97 16.17
CA ALA A 400 -0.31 15.08 15.29
C ALA A 400 1.00 14.71 16.00
N ALA A 401 1.15 15.10 17.27
CA ALA A 401 2.34 14.79 18.08
C ALA A 401 2.35 13.36 18.66
N MET A 402 1.24 12.62 18.55
CA MET A 402 1.05 11.29 19.17
C MET A 402 1.39 11.27 20.69
N SER A 403 1.03 12.33 21.41
CA SER A 403 1.24 12.47 22.86
C SER A 403 0.03 12.05 23.70
N TRP A 404 -1.10 11.76 23.04
CA TRP A 404 -2.39 11.47 23.66
C TRP A 404 -2.58 10.05 24.20
N PRO A 405 -1.98 8.96 23.67
CA PRO A 405 -2.30 7.62 24.15
C PRO A 405 -2.00 7.45 25.64
N LEU A 406 -0.82 7.90 26.07
CA LEU A 406 -0.42 7.85 27.48
C LEU A 406 -1.28 8.75 28.38
N SER A 407 -1.63 9.97 27.93
CA SER A 407 -2.36 10.92 28.77
C SER A 407 -3.86 10.62 28.89
N LYS A 408 -4.45 9.97 27.89
CA LYS A 408 -5.89 9.65 27.85
C LYS A 408 -6.21 8.20 28.21
N TRP A 409 -5.44 7.23 27.70
CA TRP A 409 -5.66 5.80 27.95
C TRP A 409 -4.68 5.18 28.95
N GLY A 410 -3.68 5.95 29.40
CA GLY A 410 -2.78 5.55 30.47
C GLY A 410 -1.70 4.55 30.06
N ILE A 411 -0.93 4.10 31.05
CA ILE A 411 0.30 3.30 30.87
C ILE A 411 0.09 1.94 30.19
N LYS A 412 -1.15 1.45 30.11
CA LYS A 412 -1.47 0.18 29.44
C LYS A 412 -1.33 0.28 27.92
N THR A 413 -1.44 1.49 27.36
CA THR A 413 -1.28 1.74 25.93
C THR A 413 0.18 2.08 25.63
N VAL A 414 0.85 1.16 24.94
CA VAL A 414 2.28 1.22 24.68
C VAL A 414 2.49 1.42 23.18
N VAL A 415 3.03 2.58 22.83
CA VAL A 415 3.64 2.83 21.52
C VAL A 415 5.09 2.37 21.61
N ARG A 416 5.50 1.49 20.71
CA ARG A 416 6.84 0.89 20.74
C ARG A 416 7.91 1.94 20.40
N PRO A 417 9.12 1.85 20.98
CA PRO A 417 10.22 2.71 20.57
C PRO A 417 10.67 2.34 19.15
N GLY A 418 10.95 3.35 18.34
CA GLY A 418 11.47 3.14 17.00
C GLY A 418 11.48 4.43 16.18
N PHE A 419 12.33 4.44 15.14
CA PHE A 419 12.29 5.49 14.12
C PHE A 419 10.94 5.40 13.40
N SER A 420 10.29 6.54 13.18
CA SER A 420 8.95 6.69 12.57
C SER A 420 7.78 5.89 13.19
N THR A 421 7.94 5.21 14.33
CA THR A 421 6.85 4.40 14.93
C THR A 421 5.59 5.21 15.25
N LYS A 422 5.77 6.43 15.76
CA LYS A 422 4.65 7.35 16.01
C LYS A 422 3.96 7.78 14.72
N ASP A 423 4.74 8.03 13.66
CA ASP A 423 4.21 8.38 12.35
C ASP A 423 3.43 7.22 11.74
N HIS A 424 3.92 5.99 11.88
CA HIS A 424 3.22 4.79 11.46
C HIS A 424 1.88 4.62 12.17
N LEU A 425 1.86 4.79 13.50
CA LEU A 425 0.63 4.71 14.30
C LEU A 425 -0.36 5.83 13.91
N ARG A 426 0.13 7.06 13.70
CA ARG A 426 -0.71 8.17 13.24
C ARG A 426 -1.30 7.87 11.85
N ALA A 427 -0.47 7.44 10.91
CA ALA A 427 -0.86 7.16 9.53
C ALA A 427 -1.92 6.05 9.48
N ILE A 428 -1.73 4.92 10.18
CA ILE A 428 -2.75 3.88 10.18
C ILE A 428 -4.03 4.34 10.85
N THR A 429 -3.97 5.09 11.96
CA THR A 429 -5.17 5.67 12.58
C THR A 429 -5.96 6.49 11.54
N GLN A 430 -5.28 7.34 10.74
CA GLN A 430 -5.94 8.12 9.68
C GLN A 430 -6.52 7.24 8.57
N LEU A 431 -5.80 6.20 8.13
CA LEU A 431 -6.28 5.25 7.11
C LEU A 431 -7.53 4.48 7.56
N LEU A 432 -7.65 4.15 8.85
CA LEU A 432 -8.83 3.48 9.42
C LEU A 432 -9.99 4.44 9.73
N SER A 433 -9.80 5.73 9.55
CA SER A 433 -10.78 6.78 9.88
C SER A 433 -11.50 7.33 8.65
N THR A 434 -11.43 6.66 7.50
CA THR A 434 -12.01 7.14 6.23
C THR A 434 -13.52 7.40 6.29
N ASN A 435 -14.23 6.70 7.18
CA ASN A 435 -15.67 6.84 7.40
C ASN A 435 -16.00 7.70 8.64
N ALA A 436 -15.05 8.46 9.19
CA ALA A 436 -15.30 9.31 10.34
C ALA A 436 -16.31 10.41 9.99
N GLU A 437 -17.33 10.58 10.82
CA GLU A 437 -18.31 11.64 10.66
C GLU A 437 -17.65 12.98 10.95
N ARG A 438 -17.76 13.94 10.03
CA ARG A 438 -17.27 15.31 10.26
C ARG A 438 -18.41 16.18 10.78
N GLU A 439 -18.24 16.72 11.99
CA GLU A 439 -19.14 17.69 12.61
C GLU A 439 -18.43 19.03 12.77
N THR A 440 -19.09 20.10 12.37
CA THR A 440 -18.63 21.46 12.66
C THR A 440 -19.49 22.05 13.77
N VAL A 441 -18.84 22.49 14.84
CA VAL A 441 -19.44 23.09 16.03
C VAL A 441 -19.03 24.55 16.08
N TYR A 442 -19.99 25.47 15.94
CA TYR A 442 -19.71 26.89 16.05
C TYR A 442 -19.88 27.34 17.50
N THR A 443 -18.89 28.03 18.04
CA THR A 443 -18.92 28.56 19.42
C THR A 443 -19.27 30.05 19.48
N HIS A 444 -19.86 30.56 18.39
CA HIS A 444 -20.32 31.94 18.25
C HIS A 444 -21.69 32.00 17.54
N LEU A 445 -22.29 33.20 17.51
CA LEU A 445 -23.57 33.49 16.86
C LEU A 445 -23.37 34.48 15.71
N GLY A 446 -24.40 34.62 14.87
CA GLY A 446 -24.41 35.60 13.79
C GLY A 446 -24.04 35.00 12.42
N TRP A 447 -23.60 35.84 11.50
CA TRP A 447 -23.34 35.41 10.13
C TRP A 447 -22.06 34.60 10.00
N ARG A 448 -22.15 33.47 9.30
CA ARG A 448 -21.01 32.64 8.90
C ARG A 448 -21.22 32.11 7.50
N GLU A 449 -20.13 32.00 6.74
CA GLU A 449 -20.16 31.33 5.46
C GLU A 449 -19.91 29.83 5.66
N VAL A 450 -20.85 28.99 5.22
CA VAL A 450 -20.80 27.53 5.33
C VAL A 450 -21.10 26.96 3.95
N ASP A 451 -20.18 26.15 3.41
CA ASP A 451 -20.27 25.56 2.07
C ASP A 451 -20.60 26.58 0.95
N GLY A 452 -19.99 27.77 1.03
CA GLY A 452 -20.20 28.86 0.06
C GLY A 452 -21.55 29.57 0.19
N LYS A 453 -22.29 29.35 1.28
CA LYS A 453 -23.57 30.01 1.57
C LYS A 453 -23.50 30.75 2.90
N TRP A 454 -24.02 31.97 2.91
CA TRP A 454 -24.22 32.71 4.15
C TRP A 454 -25.37 32.11 4.95
N VAL A 455 -25.06 31.73 6.19
CA VAL A 455 -26.03 31.25 7.17
C VAL A 455 -25.97 32.13 8.41
N PHE A 456 -27.08 32.21 9.13
CA PHE A 456 -27.15 32.92 10.40
C PHE A 456 -27.21 31.92 11.55
N LEU A 457 -26.14 31.84 12.34
CA LEU A 457 -25.98 30.97 13.49
C LEU A 457 -26.76 31.51 14.70
N HIS A 458 -27.50 30.62 15.35
CA HIS A 458 -28.19 30.88 16.61
C HIS A 458 -28.07 29.64 17.52
N TYR A 459 -28.37 29.73 18.81
CA TYR A 459 -28.20 28.59 19.72
C TYR A 459 -28.91 27.31 19.25
N GLY A 460 -30.13 27.45 18.72
CA GLY A 460 -30.89 26.33 18.16
C GLY A 460 -30.39 25.76 16.82
N GLY A 461 -29.27 26.20 16.26
CA GLY A 461 -28.75 25.76 14.95
C GLY A 461 -28.42 26.92 14.01
N CYS A 462 -28.96 26.91 12.79
CA CYS A 462 -28.74 28.00 11.84
C CYS A 462 -29.94 28.23 10.92
N ILE A 463 -30.04 29.44 10.38
CA ILE A 463 -30.93 29.79 9.29
C ILE A 463 -30.15 29.71 7.98
N GLY A 464 -30.68 28.99 7.00
CA GLY A 464 -30.13 28.90 5.64
C GLY A 464 -29.39 27.59 5.32
N ALA A 465 -29.14 26.74 6.32
CA ALA A 465 -28.61 25.39 6.14
C ALA A 465 -29.21 24.38 7.15
N SER A 466 -28.88 23.12 6.98
CA SER A 466 -29.22 22.01 7.88
C SER A 466 -27.93 21.38 8.44
N ASN A 467 -28.02 20.72 9.60
CA ASN A 467 -26.91 19.97 10.23
C ASN A 467 -25.75 20.82 10.75
N VAL A 468 -26.04 21.99 11.32
CA VAL A 468 -25.06 22.83 12.01
C VAL A 468 -25.28 22.76 13.52
N THR A 469 -24.23 22.40 14.27
CA THR A 469 -24.24 22.41 15.73
C THR A 469 -23.67 23.74 16.23
N VAL A 470 -24.34 24.36 17.20
CA VAL A 470 -23.89 25.60 17.85
C VAL A 470 -23.76 25.35 19.35
N ASP A 471 -22.57 25.54 19.90
CA ASP A 471 -22.24 25.30 21.32
C ASP A 471 -21.62 26.58 21.91
N VAL A 472 -22.47 27.39 22.52
CA VAL A 472 -22.14 28.73 23.02
C VAL A 472 -22.25 28.80 24.54
N ASP A 473 -21.65 29.83 25.13
CA ASP A 473 -21.75 30.08 26.57
C ASP A 473 -23.21 30.15 27.06
N LYS A 474 -23.43 29.81 28.34
CA LYS A 474 -24.74 29.86 29.01
C LYS A 474 -25.46 31.19 28.83
N ALA A 475 -24.73 32.30 28.77
CA ALA A 475 -25.28 33.64 28.53
C ALA A 475 -26.02 33.76 27.19
N LEU A 476 -25.60 32.97 26.19
CA LEU A 476 -26.04 33.05 24.81
C LEU A 476 -27.13 32.02 24.44
N LEU A 477 -27.46 31.07 25.32
CA LEU A 477 -28.44 30.00 25.04
C LEU A 477 -29.86 30.52 24.69
N ARG A 478 -30.20 31.74 25.10
CA ARG A 478 -31.51 32.34 24.80
C ARG A 478 -31.62 32.91 23.40
N TYR A 479 -30.51 33.15 22.70
CA TYR A 479 -30.51 33.59 21.31
C TYR A 479 -30.89 32.43 20.40
N ARG A 480 -32.18 32.12 20.32
CA ARG A 480 -32.73 30.99 19.60
C ARG A 480 -33.85 31.46 18.69
N LEU A 481 -33.70 31.18 17.40
CA LEU A 481 -34.71 31.47 16.38
C LEU A 481 -35.52 30.20 16.06
N PRO A 482 -36.78 30.33 15.62
CA PRO A 482 -37.60 29.20 15.22
C PRO A 482 -37.08 28.58 13.91
N GLU A 483 -37.15 27.25 13.79
CA GLU A 483 -36.74 26.52 12.59
C GLU A 483 -37.58 26.86 11.34
N ARG A 484 -38.82 27.32 11.54
CA ARG A 484 -39.73 27.71 10.46
C ARG A 484 -40.33 29.07 10.75
N THR A 485 -40.32 29.92 9.73
CA THR A 485 -41.10 31.16 9.75
C THR A 485 -42.55 30.84 9.43
N CYS A 486 -43.44 30.98 10.40
CA CYS A 486 -44.89 31.00 10.19
C CYS A 486 -45.40 32.43 10.45
N HIS A 487 -46.49 32.82 9.76
CA HIS A 487 -47.22 34.08 10.03
C HIS A 487 -46.37 35.37 9.98
N SER A 488 -45.62 35.59 8.88
CA SER A 488 -44.74 36.77 8.74
C SER A 488 -45.45 38.12 8.93
N THR A 489 -46.70 38.24 8.47
CA THR A 489 -47.52 39.46 8.67
C THR A 489 -47.78 39.74 10.15
N GLU A 490 -48.22 38.74 10.90
CA GLU A 490 -48.49 38.86 12.34
C GLU A 490 -47.21 39.20 13.11
N ALA A 491 -46.07 38.60 12.74
CA ALA A 491 -44.78 38.94 13.34
C ALA A 491 -44.37 40.39 13.06
N ALA A 492 -44.60 40.89 11.84
CA ALA A 492 -44.33 42.28 11.48
C ALA A 492 -45.25 43.26 12.23
N GLU A 493 -46.54 42.94 12.35
CA GLU A 493 -47.51 43.72 13.12
C GLU A 493 -47.12 43.77 14.61
N ALA A 494 -46.72 42.63 15.20
CA ALA A 494 -46.26 42.57 16.59
C ALA A 494 -44.98 43.39 16.81
N SER A 495 -44.03 43.34 15.86
CA SER A 495 -42.81 44.15 15.90
C SER A 495 -43.11 45.66 15.86
N LEU A 496 -44.02 46.08 14.97
CA LEU A 496 -44.47 47.47 14.88
C LEU A 496 -45.26 47.92 16.11
N ALA A 497 -46.04 47.05 16.73
CA ALA A 497 -46.79 47.36 17.95
C ALA A 497 -45.89 47.79 19.12
N LEU A 498 -44.60 47.39 19.12
CA LEU A 498 -43.63 47.81 20.13
C LEU A 498 -43.37 49.32 20.11
N LEU A 499 -43.63 50.01 18.98
CA LEU A 499 -43.50 51.46 18.88
C LEU A 499 -44.44 52.20 19.84
N HIS A 500 -45.54 51.56 20.26
CA HIS A 500 -46.53 52.12 21.18
C HIS A 500 -46.17 51.97 22.67
N LEU A 501 -45.07 51.29 23.01
CA LEU A 501 -44.68 51.04 24.41
C LEU A 501 -44.06 52.26 25.12
N ALA A 502 -43.49 53.20 24.37
CA ALA A 502 -42.84 54.40 24.87
C ALA A 502 -42.82 55.48 23.75
N PRO A 503 -42.46 56.74 24.06
CA PRO A 503 -42.28 57.79 23.06
C PRO A 503 -41.43 57.36 21.85
N LEU A 504 -41.79 57.86 20.67
CA LEU A 504 -41.21 57.42 19.40
C LEU A 504 -39.70 57.72 19.27
N ASP A 505 -39.23 58.78 19.92
CA ASP A 505 -37.80 59.11 20.03
C ASP A 505 -37.00 58.06 20.82
N ILE A 506 -37.66 57.18 21.58
CA ILE A 506 -37.07 56.03 22.26
C ILE A 506 -37.26 54.74 21.45
N THR A 507 -38.48 54.47 20.98
CA THR A 507 -38.81 53.16 20.36
C THR A 507 -38.33 53.03 18.92
N ILE A 508 -38.27 54.11 18.13
CA ILE A 508 -37.75 54.08 16.76
C ILE A 508 -36.26 53.69 16.73
N PRO A 509 -35.36 54.30 17.54
CA PRO A 509 -33.96 53.86 17.59
C PRO A 509 -33.80 52.40 18.04
N LEU A 510 -34.58 51.96 19.02
CA LEU A 510 -34.56 50.57 19.50
C LEU A 510 -34.98 49.59 18.40
N LEU A 511 -36.08 49.87 17.70
CA LEU A 511 -36.56 49.03 16.59
C LEU A 511 -35.55 49.03 15.43
N SER A 512 -35.00 50.19 15.10
CA SER A 512 -33.98 50.33 14.06
C SER A 512 -32.74 49.48 14.38
N LEU A 513 -32.32 49.46 15.64
CA LEU A 513 -31.17 48.66 16.08
C LEU A 513 -31.40 47.16 15.94
N VAL A 514 -32.64 46.69 16.19
CA VAL A 514 -33.03 45.28 15.98
C VAL A 514 -32.81 44.87 14.52
N TYR A 515 -33.23 45.69 13.55
CA TYR A 515 -33.04 45.35 12.13
C TYR A 515 -31.63 45.66 11.63
N LEU A 516 -30.93 46.61 12.24
CA LEU A 516 -29.55 46.94 11.89
C LEU A 516 -28.57 45.84 12.31
N SER A 517 -28.81 45.16 13.44
CA SER A 517 -27.85 44.18 13.97
C SER A 517 -27.52 43.02 13.03
N PRO A 518 -28.45 42.35 12.32
CA PRO A 518 -28.09 41.37 11.30
C PRO A 518 -27.51 42.01 10.03
N LEU A 519 -27.68 43.31 9.80
CA LEU A 519 -27.12 43.99 8.63
C LEU A 519 -25.67 44.45 8.83
N CYS A 520 -25.17 44.45 10.06
CA CYS A 520 -23.80 44.87 10.35
C CYS A 520 -22.75 44.08 9.55
N GLU A 521 -22.93 42.76 9.39
CA GLU A 521 -21.98 41.94 8.64
C GLU A 521 -21.93 42.30 7.14
N PRO A 522 -23.07 42.34 6.39
CA PRO A 522 -23.08 42.87 5.04
C PRO A 522 -22.51 44.29 4.92
N LEU A 523 -22.85 45.18 5.86
CA LEU A 523 -22.35 46.56 5.86
C LEU A 523 -20.84 46.62 6.08
N ARG A 524 -20.29 45.77 6.94
CA ARG A 524 -18.85 45.62 7.18
C ARG A 524 -18.10 45.20 5.92
N MET A 525 -18.65 44.25 5.14
CA MET A 525 -18.06 43.81 3.87
C MET A 525 -17.91 44.95 2.87
N VAL A 526 -18.86 45.90 2.86
CA VAL A 526 -18.82 47.10 2.00
C VAL A 526 -18.21 48.32 2.68
N LYS A 527 -17.59 48.16 3.86
CA LYS A 527 -16.93 49.22 4.65
C LYS A 527 -17.87 50.36 5.09
N LEU A 528 -19.12 50.03 5.36
CA LEU A 528 -20.16 50.94 5.87
C LEU A 528 -20.68 50.51 7.25
N GLU A 529 -19.86 49.78 8.01
CA GLU A 529 -20.24 49.31 9.35
C GLU A 529 -20.52 50.51 10.27
N PRO A 530 -21.67 50.54 10.96
CA PRO A 530 -21.98 51.56 11.95
C PRO A 530 -20.97 51.54 13.10
N ASN A 531 -20.37 52.70 13.42
CA ASN A 531 -19.44 52.85 14.54
C ASN A 531 -20.05 53.70 15.67
N PHE A 532 -21.13 53.20 16.26
CA PHE A 532 -21.77 53.81 17.43
C PHE A 532 -22.42 52.73 18.31
N LEU A 533 -22.72 53.08 19.55
CA LEU A 533 -23.46 52.23 20.49
C LEU A 533 -24.68 52.98 21.03
N LEU A 534 -25.81 52.31 21.13
CA LEU A 534 -27.02 52.87 21.74
C LEU A 534 -26.92 52.75 23.26
N TRP A 535 -26.91 53.89 23.96
CA TRP A 535 -26.94 53.92 25.42
C TRP A 535 -28.32 54.29 25.94
N PHE A 536 -29.00 53.34 26.60
CA PHE A 536 -30.35 53.57 27.10
C PHE A 536 -30.35 54.12 28.54
N PHE A 537 -30.54 55.44 28.66
CA PHE A 537 -30.45 56.17 29.93
C PHE A 537 -31.81 56.49 30.56
N GLY A 538 -31.84 56.61 31.89
CA GLY A 538 -33.00 57.06 32.66
C GLY A 538 -32.95 56.61 34.12
N ILE A 539 -33.82 57.19 34.97
CA ILE A 539 -33.86 56.92 36.42
C ILE A 539 -34.17 55.45 36.76
N THR A 540 -33.81 54.98 37.96
CA THR A 540 -34.23 53.65 38.44
C THR A 540 -35.76 53.53 38.45
N GLY A 541 -36.31 52.37 38.07
CA GLY A 541 -37.76 52.15 38.00
C GLY A 541 -38.44 52.57 36.68
N SER A 542 -37.73 53.22 35.76
CA SER A 542 -38.25 53.62 34.43
C SER A 542 -38.43 52.47 33.42
N ARG A 543 -38.36 51.20 33.86
CA ARG A 543 -38.56 50.00 33.03
C ARG A 543 -37.60 49.84 31.83
N LYS A 544 -36.47 50.55 31.80
CA LYS A 544 -35.46 50.47 30.73
C LYS A 544 -35.07 49.04 30.36
N THR A 545 -34.70 48.26 31.38
CA THR A 545 -34.29 46.86 31.20
C THR A 545 -35.42 46.04 30.61
N SER A 546 -36.65 46.20 31.10
CA SER A 546 -37.82 45.50 30.56
C SER A 546 -38.06 45.85 29.10
N LEU A 547 -37.99 47.13 28.73
CA LEU A 547 -38.17 47.56 27.34
C LEU A 547 -37.05 46.98 26.45
N ALA A 548 -35.79 47.09 26.85
CA ALA A 548 -34.66 46.52 26.11
C ALA A 548 -34.80 45.00 25.88
N MET A 549 -35.25 44.25 26.90
CA MET A 549 -35.47 42.81 26.79
C MET A 549 -36.62 42.47 25.82
N VAL A 550 -37.68 43.28 25.75
CA VAL A 550 -38.76 43.08 24.77
C VAL A 550 -38.27 43.29 23.34
N PHE A 551 -37.45 44.33 23.09
CA PHE A 551 -36.83 44.50 21.76
C PHE A 551 -35.83 43.39 21.45
N LEU A 552 -35.07 42.91 22.44
CA LEU A 552 -34.17 41.77 22.27
C LEU A 552 -34.90 40.47 21.92
N SER A 553 -36.18 40.34 22.29
CA SER A 553 -36.99 39.15 21.99
C SER A 553 -37.21 38.86 20.50
N HIS A 554 -36.81 39.76 19.59
CA HIS A 554 -36.69 39.42 18.17
C HIS A 554 -35.68 38.30 17.91
N PHE A 555 -34.73 38.09 18.82
CA PHE A 555 -33.67 37.09 18.71
C PHE A 555 -33.84 35.87 19.63
N GLY A 556 -34.93 35.80 20.41
CA GLY A 556 -35.18 34.69 21.32
C GLY A 556 -36.14 35.01 22.47
N ASP A 557 -36.26 34.14 23.47
CA ASP A 557 -37.10 34.40 24.64
C ASP A 557 -36.34 35.14 25.75
N PHE A 558 -36.55 36.44 25.81
CA PHE A 558 -35.95 37.34 26.80
C PHE A 558 -36.99 37.95 27.77
N VAL A 559 -38.27 37.61 27.62
CA VAL A 559 -39.34 38.21 28.43
C VAL A 559 -39.28 37.72 29.88
N ARG A 560 -38.75 36.50 30.09
CA ARG A 560 -38.62 35.86 31.41
C ARG A 560 -37.15 35.62 31.74
N GLY A 561 -36.49 36.58 32.38
CA GLY A 561 -35.13 36.39 32.90
C GLY A 561 -34.34 37.67 33.14
N SER A 562 -33.09 37.51 33.59
CA SER A 562 -32.10 38.60 33.67
C SER A 562 -31.55 38.94 32.28
N PRO A 563 -30.97 40.12 32.05
CA PRO A 563 -30.23 40.43 30.83
C PRO A 563 -29.15 39.37 30.50
N PRO A 564 -28.80 39.15 29.22
CA PRO A 564 -27.81 38.15 28.83
C PRO A 564 -26.39 38.50 29.28
N ALA A 565 -26.10 39.78 29.50
CA ALA A 565 -24.82 40.26 30.00
C ALA A 565 -25.01 41.51 30.87
N SER A 566 -24.00 41.82 31.67
CA SER A 566 -23.91 43.02 32.49
C SER A 566 -22.53 43.65 32.40
N PHE A 567 -22.42 44.96 32.63
CA PHE A 567 -21.10 45.64 32.73
C PHE A 567 -20.25 45.18 33.94
N LYS A 568 -20.78 44.30 34.80
CA LYS A 568 -20.02 43.66 35.89
C LYS A 568 -19.33 42.37 35.43
N ASP A 569 -19.69 41.86 34.26
CA ASP A 569 -19.08 40.66 33.70
C ASP A 569 -17.66 41.05 33.26
N GLN A 570 -16.67 40.21 33.59
CA GLN A 570 -15.29 40.52 33.27
C GLN A 570 -15.09 40.50 31.75
N LEU A 571 -14.51 41.57 31.20
CA LEU A 571 -13.79 41.50 29.94
C LEU A 571 -12.62 40.53 30.16
N MET A 572 -12.75 39.29 29.70
CA MET A 572 -11.59 38.44 29.49
C MET A 572 -10.82 39.06 28.32
N LEU A 573 -9.88 39.94 28.67
CA LEU A 573 -8.86 40.49 27.76
C LEU A 573 -7.84 39.41 27.40
#